data_AF-A0A832CFC9-F1
#
_entry.id   AF-A0A832CFC9-F1
#
_cell.length_a   1.000
_cell.length_b   1.000
_cell.length_c   1.000
_cell.angle_alpha   90.00
_cell.angle_beta   90.00
_cell.angle_gamma   90.00
#
_symmetry.space_group_name_H-M   'P 1'
#
loop_
_entity.id
_entity.type
_entity.pdbx_description
1 polymer ?
#
loop_
_entity_poly.entity_id
_entity_poly.type
_entity_poly.pdbx_seq_one_letter_code
_entity_poly.pdbx_strand_id
1 'polypeptide(L)' 'MYQKLKPPEDGNKIEYRDGKLIVPDDPIIPFFKGDGIGFDVVPAAIKVLDRAAEL' A
#
# COMPACT_ATOMS: atom_id res chain seq x y z
N MET A 1 -11.14 -0.08 -15.51
CA MET A 1 -9.87 0.69 -15.69
C MET A 1 -10.02 2.03 -15.01
N TYR A 2 -8.99 2.48 -14.27
CA TYR A 2 -8.99 3.83 -13.72
C TYR A 2 -8.58 4.83 -14.79
N GLN A 3 -9.10 6.06 -14.73
CA GLN A 3 -8.79 7.08 -15.73
C GLN A 3 -7.37 7.64 -15.61
N LYS A 4 -6.81 7.67 -14.39
CA LYS A 4 -5.52 8.31 -14.10
C LYS A 4 -4.54 7.42 -13.33
N LEU A 5 -4.95 6.22 -12.93
CA LEU A 5 -4.18 5.35 -12.06
C LEU A 5 -3.91 4.03 -12.78
N LYS A 6 -2.65 3.61 -12.80
CA LYS A 6 -2.28 2.25 -13.16
C LYS A 6 -1.83 1.57 -11.87
N PRO A 7 -2.50 0.49 -11.43
CA PRO A 7 -1.97 -0.28 -10.31
C PRO A 7 -0.58 -0.84 -10.68
N PRO A 8 0.24 -1.20 -9.67
CA PRO A 8 1.48 -1.94 -9.91
C PRO A 8 1.23 -3.21 -10.72
N GLU A 9 2.25 -3.64 -11.48
CA GLU A 9 2.17 -4.89 -12.25
C GLU A 9 2.32 -6.12 -11.36
N ASP A 10 3.02 -5.98 -10.23
CA ASP A 10 3.24 -7.02 -9.23
C ASP A 10 2.43 -6.75 -7.95
N GLY A 11 2.23 -7.80 -7.16
CA GLY A 11 1.46 -7.78 -5.91
C GLY A 11 0.00 -8.20 -6.10
N ASN A 12 -0.64 -8.61 -5.00
CA ASN A 12 -2.00 -9.11 -4.98
C ASN A 12 -2.93 -8.19 -4.19
N LYS A 13 -4.20 -8.15 -4.60
CA LYS A 13 -5.21 -7.33 -3.92
C LYS A 13 -5.62 -7.99 -2.59
N ILE A 14 -5.77 -7.19 -1.54
CA ILE A 14 -6.45 -7.65 -0.32
C ILE A 14 -7.92 -7.93 -0.63
N GLU A 15 -8.40 -9.09 -0.21
CA GLU A 15 -9.79 -9.49 -0.39
C GLU A 15 -10.59 -9.42 0.92
N TYR A 16 -11.91 -9.34 0.79
CA TYR A 16 -12.82 -9.41 1.92
C TYR A 16 -13.86 -10.50 1.65
N ARG A 17 -13.84 -11.57 2.44
CA ARG A 17 -14.76 -12.72 2.33
C ARG A 17 -15.25 -13.11 3.72
N ASP A 18 -16.55 -13.39 3.84
CA ASP A 18 -17.18 -13.92 5.06
C ASP A 18 -16.84 -13.13 6.35
N GLY A 19 -16.83 -11.80 6.24
CA GLY A 19 -16.55 -10.92 7.37
C GLY A 19 -15.07 -10.73 7.72
N LYS A 20 -14.14 -11.32 6.95
CA LYS A 20 -12.69 -11.29 7.22
C LYS A 20 -11.89 -10.75 6.04
N LEU A 21 -10.77 -10.11 6.36
CA LEU A 21 -9.75 -9.75 5.38
C LEU A 21 -8.89 -10.98 5.08
N ILE A 22 -8.68 -11.26 3.79
CA ILE A 22 -7.71 -12.23 3.30
C ILE A 22 -6.58 -11.40 2.71
N VAL A 23 -5.48 -11.33 3.44
CA VAL A 23 -4.30 -10.51 3.11
C VAL A 23 -3.24 -11.44 2.54
N PRO A 24 -2.81 -11.27 1.29
CA PRO A 24 -1.69 -12.02 0.72
C PRO A 24 -0.35 -11.52 1.31
N ASP A 25 0.73 -12.26 1.07
CA ASP A 25 2.08 -11.88 1.52
C ASP A 25 2.64 -10.66 0.75
N ASP A 26 2.11 -10.37 -0.45
CA ASP A 26 2.51 -9.26 -1.32
C ASP A 26 1.36 -8.27 -1.60
N PRO A 27 0.74 -7.66 -0.57
CA PRO A 27 -0.47 -6.88 -0.75
C PRO A 27 -0.21 -5.55 -1.45
N ILE A 28 -1.04 -5.20 -2.42
CA ILE A 28 -1.07 -3.84 -2.99
C ILE A 28 -1.76 -2.89 -2.00
N ILE A 29 -0.99 -1.97 -1.41
CA ILE A 29 -1.49 -0.93 -0.50
C ILE A 29 -1.46 0.46 -1.18
N PRO A 30 -2.61 1.06 -1.51
CA PRO A 30 -2.65 2.42 -2.02
C PRO A 30 -2.26 3.43 -0.95
N PHE A 31 -1.43 4.41 -1.31
CA PHE A 31 -1.14 5.58 -0.48
C PHE A 31 -1.12 6.85 -1.31
N PHE A 32 -1.23 7.99 -0.65
CA PHE A 32 -0.98 9.31 -1.23
C PHE A 32 -0.11 10.10 -0.25
N LYS A 33 0.77 10.95 -0.76
CA LYS A 33 1.65 11.77 0.10
C LYS A 33 0.86 12.82 0.89
N GLY A 34 -0.22 13.35 0.30
CA GLY A 34 -0.93 14.52 0.83
C GLY A 34 -0.13 15.80 0.62
N ASP A 35 -0.54 16.87 1.31
CA ASP A 35 0.07 18.20 1.21
C ASP A 35 0.96 18.52 2.44
N GLY A 36 1.74 19.60 2.36
CA GLY A 36 2.57 20.09 3.47
C GLY A 36 3.61 19.06 3.93
N ILE A 37 3.61 18.73 5.23
CA ILE A 37 4.58 17.78 5.81
C ILE A 37 4.45 16.36 5.28
N GLY A 38 3.36 16.05 4.55
CA GLY A 38 3.15 14.75 3.91
C GLY A 38 4.29 14.34 2.97
N PHE A 39 4.94 15.33 2.34
CA PHE A 39 6.12 15.12 1.50
C PHE A 39 7.32 14.56 2.28
N ASP A 40 7.42 14.86 3.58
CA ASP A 40 8.52 14.41 4.44
C ASP A 40 8.17 13.10 5.17
N VAL A 41 6.98 13.04 5.77
CA VAL A 41 6.63 11.94 6.70
C VAL A 41 6.22 10.65 5.98
N VAL A 42 5.58 10.73 4.81
CA VAL A 42 5.09 9.54 4.09
C VAL A 42 6.25 8.69 3.55
N PRO A 43 7.27 9.25 2.88
CA PRO A 43 8.45 8.46 2.49
C PRO A 43 9.19 7.85 3.68
N ALA A 44 9.21 8.54 4.84
CA ALA A 44 9.81 8.01 6.05
C ALA A 44 9.01 6.81 6.60
N ALA A 45 7.68 6.92 6.64
CA ALA A 45 6.80 5.83 7.07
C ALA A 45 6.92 4.59 6.17
N ILE A 46 6.96 4.78 4.85
CA ILE A 46 7.13 3.69 3.87
C ILE A 46 8.42 2.91 4.16
N LYS A 47 9.56 3.59 4.34
CA LYS A 47 10.84 2.92 4.65
C LYS A 47 10.79 2.07 5.93
N VAL A 48 10.09 2.56 6.96
CA VAL A 48 9.94 1.83 8.23
C VAL A 48 9.05 0.62 8.05
N LEU A 49 7.92 0.77 7.34
CA LEU A 49 6.96 -0.30 7.09
C LEU A 49 7.56 -1.39 6.19
N ASP A 50 8.25 -1.01 5.11
CA ASP A 50 8.93 -1.95 4.21
C ASP A 50 9.93 -2.79 5.01
N ARG A 51 10.77 -2.14 5.82
CA ARG A 51 11.74 -2.85 6.65
C ARG A 51 11.08 -3.76 7.69
N ALA A 52 9.98 -3.33 8.28
CA ALA A 52 9.25 -4.13 9.25
C ALA A 52 8.58 -5.36 8.61
N ALA A 53 8.16 -5.26 7.35
CA ALA A 53 7.55 -6.37 6.61
C ALA A 53 8.57 -7.41 6.13
N GLU A 54 9.83 -7.02 5.92
CA GLU A 54 10.93 -7.93 5.56
C GLU A 54 11.47 -8.78 6.74
N LEU A 55 11.12 -8.43 7.98
CA LEU A 55 11.60 -9.10 9.21
C LEU A 55 10.72 -10.28 9.61
#